data_AF-A0A8H4T3Q5-F1
#
_entry.id   AF-A0A8H4T3Q5-F1
#
_cell.length_a   1.000
_cell.length_b   1.000
_cell.length_c   1.000
_cell.angle_alpha   90.00
_cell.angle_beta   90.00
_cell.angle_gamma   90.00
#
_symmetry.space_group_name_H-M   'P 1'
#
loop_
_entity.id
_entity.type
_entity.pdbx_description
1 polymer ?
#
loop_
_entity_poly.entity_id
_entity_poly.type
_entity_poly.pdbx_seq_one_letter_code
_entity_poly.pdbx_strand_id
1 'polypeptide(L)'
;MSSRSDILAQIAAVGDAKAALERDMEATESYTRHMNEQRMAQEDILRGSYDESTKAAAQREHDYLVEILAELYERQRQGYEEMQRLRDAERTLAISLRSAR
;
A
#
# COMPACT_ATOMS: atom_id res chain seq x y z
N MET A 1 -16.71 4.61 -31.38
CA MET A 1 -17.30 4.14 -30.12
C MET A 1 -16.75 2.75 -29.85
N SER A 2 -16.28 2.46 -28.63
CA SER A 2 -15.89 1.09 -28.25
C SER A 2 -17.10 0.16 -28.36
N SER A 3 -16.88 -1.08 -28.81
CA SER A 3 -17.96 -2.06 -28.85
C SER A 3 -18.34 -2.51 -27.44
N ARG A 4 -19.54 -3.08 -27.29
CA ARG A 4 -19.99 -3.66 -26.02
C ARG A 4 -18.99 -4.71 -25.49
N SER A 5 -18.43 -5.54 -26.37
CA SER A 5 -17.40 -6.52 -26.01
C SER A 5 -16.11 -5.87 -25.52
N ASP A 6 -15.69 -4.76 -26.14
CA ASP A 6 -14.47 -4.05 -25.70
C ASP A 6 -14.66 -3.43 -24.31
N ILE A 7 -15.85 -2.90 -24.02
CA ILE A 7 -16.16 -2.33 -22.70
C ILE A 7 -16.18 -3.43 -21.64
N LEU A 8 -16.75 -4.61 -21.94
CA LEU A 8 -16.73 -5.76 -21.03
C LEU A 8 -15.30 -6.26 -20.75
N ALA A 9 -14.46 -6.33 -21.79
CA ALA A 9 -13.05 -6.70 -21.63
C ALA A 9 -12.28 -5.69 -20.75
N GLN A 10 -12.55 -4.39 -20.91
CA GLN A 10 -11.96 -3.35 -20.07
C GLN A 10 -12.41 -3.45 -18.61
N ILE A 11 -13.69 -3.76 -18.36
CA ILE A 11 -14.20 -3.99 -16.99
C ILE A 11 -13.50 -5.19 -16.34
N ALA A 12 -13.32 -6.29 -17.07
CA ALA A 12 -12.58 -7.45 -16.57
C ALA A 12 -11.14 -7.09 -16.21
N ALA A 13 -10.44 -6.36 -17.10
CA ALA A 13 -9.08 -5.90 -16.84
C ALA A 13 -8.96 -4.98 -15.61
N VAL A 14 -9.94 -4.09 -15.40
CA VAL A 14 -10.00 -3.26 -14.18
C VAL A 14 -10.24 -4.12 -12.93
N GLY A 15 -11.08 -5.14 -13.02
CA GLY A 15 -11.29 -6.12 -11.95
C GLY A 15 -10.00 -6.85 -11.57
N ASP A 16 -9.25 -7.33 -12.56
CA ASP A 16 -7.96 -8.02 -12.34
C ASP A 16 -6.92 -7.08 -11.71
N ALA A 17 -6.85 -5.83 -12.18
CA ALA A 17 -5.96 -4.81 -11.63
C ALA A 17 -6.29 -4.49 -10.17
N LYS A 18 -7.58 -4.35 -9.82
CA LYS A 18 -8.02 -4.16 -8.43
C LYS A 18 -7.61 -5.34 -7.55
N ALA A 19 -7.85 -6.58 -7.99
CA ALA A 19 -7.49 -7.78 -7.23
C ALA A 19 -5.98 -7.96 -7.08
N ALA A 20 -5.17 -7.53 -8.05
CA ALA A 20 -3.72 -7.48 -7.91
C ALA A 20 -3.28 -6.43 -6.89
N LEU A 21 -3.87 -5.23 -6.95
CA LEU A 21 -3.55 -4.13 -6.04
C LEU A 21 -3.97 -4.44 -4.60
N GLU A 22 -5.12 -5.07 -4.37
CA GLU A 22 -5.55 -5.50 -3.03
C GLU A 22 -4.53 -6.44 -2.38
N ARG A 23 -4.05 -7.44 -3.11
CA ARG A 23 -3.01 -8.37 -2.63
C ARG A 23 -1.69 -7.67 -2.31
N ASP A 24 -1.30 -6.70 -3.14
CA ASP A 24 -0.08 -5.92 -2.90
C ASP A 24 -0.21 -5.02 -1.66
N MET A 25 -1.38 -4.42 -1.47
CA MET A 25 -1.67 -3.58 -0.31
C MET A 25 -1.70 -4.41 0.98
N GLU A 26 -2.30 -5.61 0.97
CA GLU A 26 -2.29 -6.54 2.11
C GLU A 26 -0.86 -6.97 2.49
N ALA A 27 -0.04 -7.31 1.50
CA ALA A 27 1.36 -7.66 1.72
C ALA A 27 2.16 -6.47 2.29
N THR A 28 1.94 -5.27 1.75
CA THR A 28 2.56 -4.04 2.25
C THR A 28 2.10 -3.75 3.68
N GLU A 29 0.82 -3.88 4.00
CA GLU A 29 0.31 -3.70 5.37
C GLU A 29 0.92 -4.67 6.37
N SER A 30 1.00 -5.95 6.00
CA SER A 30 1.64 -6.97 6.84
C SER A 30 3.09 -6.62 7.13
N TYR A 31 3.84 -6.19 6.11
CA TYR A 31 5.24 -5.80 6.26
C TYR A 31 5.41 -4.52 7.08
N THR A 32 4.58 -3.50 6.86
CA THR A 32 4.56 -2.26 7.66
C THR A 32 4.35 -2.56 9.13
N ARG A 33 3.42 -3.46 9.47
CA ARG A 33 3.17 -3.86 10.86
C ARG A 33 4.41 -4.47 11.49
N HIS A 34 5.05 -5.41 10.78
CA HIS A 34 6.27 -6.05 11.23
C HIS A 34 7.42 -5.05 11.46
N MET A 35 7.65 -4.13 10.53
CA MET A 35 8.68 -3.08 10.67
C MET A 35 8.38 -2.15 11.86
N ASN A 36 7.11 -1.81 12.09
CA ASN A 36 6.73 -0.96 13.20
C ASN A 36 6.91 -1.65 14.56
N GLU A 37 6.67 -2.96 14.65
CA GLU A 37 6.99 -3.77 15.84
C GLU A 37 8.49 -3.74 16.14
N GLN A 38 9.35 -3.92 15.12
CA GLN A 38 10.80 -3.81 15.29
C GLN A 38 11.21 -2.40 15.75
N ARG A 39 10.61 -1.36 15.17
CA ARG A 39 10.89 0.04 15.54
C ARG A 39 10.55 0.29 17.00
N MET A 40 9.39 -0.18 17.47
CA MET A 40 9.01 -0.07 18.89
C MET A 40 9.99 -0.81 19.81
N ALA A 41 10.47 -1.99 19.41
CA ALA A 41 11.49 -2.70 20.19
C ALA A 41 12.80 -1.90 20.32
N GLN A 42 13.21 -1.15 19.28
CA GLN A 42 14.35 -0.24 19.39
C GLN A 42 14.05 0.97 20.29
N GLU A 43 12.83 1.51 20.27
CA GLU A 43 12.42 2.59 21.19
C GLU A 43 12.49 2.16 22.65
N ASP A 44 12.12 0.92 22.95
CA ASP A 44 12.21 0.37 24.30
C ASP A 44 13.67 0.30 24.79
N ILE A 45 14.61 -0.05 23.91
CA ILE A 45 16.05 -0.04 24.22
C ILE A 45 16.54 1.40 24.46
N LEU A 46 16.15 2.34 23.61
CA LEU A 46 16.54 3.75 23.74
C LEU A 46 16.07 4.37 25.06
N ARG A 47 14.83 4.08 25.46
CA ARG A 47 14.20 4.58 26.69
C ARG A 47 14.60 3.80 27.93
N GLY A 48 15.12 2.58 27.78
CA GLY A 48 15.52 1.71 28.87
C GLY A 48 16.86 2.08 29.51
N SER A 49 17.23 1.30 30.53
CA SER A 49 18.50 1.43 31.27
C SER A 49 19.61 0.60 30.63
N TYR A 50 19.92 0.89 29.36
CA TYR A 50 21.03 0.28 28.63
C TYR A 50 22.25 1.22 28.60
N ASP A 51 23.44 0.67 28.33
CA ASP A 51 24.65 1.47 28.14
C ASP A 51 24.59 2.30 26.85
N GLU A 52 25.41 3.35 26.79
CA GLU A 52 25.43 4.30 25.66
C GLU A 52 25.75 3.64 24.32
N SER A 53 26.57 2.59 24.29
CA SER A 53 26.91 1.92 23.04
C SER A 53 25.73 1.12 22.49
N THR A 54 24.98 0.46 23.37
CA THR A 54 23.73 -0.23 23.04
C THR A 54 22.67 0.76 22.56
N LYS A 55 22.52 1.90 23.23
CA LYS A 55 21.59 2.95 22.80
C LYS A 55 21.97 3.55 21.45
N ALA A 56 23.25 3.79 21.19
CA ALA A 56 23.72 4.29 19.91
C ALA A 56 23.50 3.28 18.75
N ALA A 57 23.60 1.98 19.02
CA ALA A 57 23.22 0.96 18.05
C ALA A 57 21.70 0.95 17.80
N ALA A 58 20.90 0.97 18.86
CA ALA A 58 19.43 1.02 18.76
C ALA A 58 18.93 2.28 18.04
N GLN A 59 19.59 3.43 18.23
CA GLN A 59 19.22 4.68 17.55
C GLN A 59 19.39 4.55 16.04
N ARG A 60 20.53 3.99 15.58
CA ARG A 60 20.78 3.79 14.15
C ARG A 60 19.76 2.85 13.51
N GLU A 61 19.41 1.77 14.20
CA GLU A 61 18.39 0.83 13.73
C GLU A 61 16.99 1.47 13.73
N HIS A 62 16.66 2.24 14.76
CA HIS A 62 15.40 2.99 14.83
C HIS A 62 15.28 3.98 13.67
N ASP A 63 16.32 4.78 13.40
CA ASP A 63 16.33 5.77 12.32
C ASP A 63 16.13 5.08 10.95
N TYR A 64 16.85 3.98 10.71
CA TYR A 64 16.69 3.17 9.50
C TYR A 64 15.26 2.62 9.33
N LEU A 65 14.66 2.10 10.40
CA LEU A 65 13.29 1.61 10.38
C LEU A 65 12.27 2.73 10.13
N VAL A 66 12.52 3.94 10.63
CA VAL A 66 11.67 5.12 10.35
C VAL A 66 11.69 5.48 8.87
N GLU A 67 12.85 5.44 8.22
CA GLU A 67 12.98 5.68 6.77
C GLU A 67 12.18 4.63 5.97
N ILE A 68 12.34 3.35 6.27
CA ILE A 68 11.57 2.26 5.63
C ILE A 68 10.07 2.47 5.82
N LEU A 69 9.63 2.76 7.05
CA LEU A 69 8.22 2.94 7.35
C LEU A 69 7.64 4.13 6.58
N ALA A 70 8.38 5.22 6.42
CA ALA A 70 7.95 6.37 5.62
C ALA A 70 7.68 5.96 4.16
N GLU A 71 8.58 5.19 3.55
CA GLU A 71 8.39 4.66 2.19
C GLU A 71 7.17 3.73 2.09
N LEU A 72 6.98 2.85 3.08
CA LEU A 72 5.85 1.91 3.10
C LEU A 72 4.50 2.64 3.25
N TYR A 73 4.43 3.66 4.10
CA TYR A 73 3.22 4.48 4.24
C TYR A 73 2.92 5.27 2.97
N GLU A 74 3.95 5.80 2.30
CA GLU A 74 3.79 6.47 1.02
C GLU A 74 3.28 5.51 -0.06
N ARG A 75 3.83 4.29 -0.12
CA ARG A 75 3.33 3.23 -1.02
C ARG A 75 1.87 2.88 -0.72
N GLN A 76 1.48 2.74 0.55
CA GLN A 76 0.08 2.52 0.93
C GLN A 76 -0.81 3.66 0.47
N ARG A 77 -0.40 4.91 0.67
CA ARG A 77 -1.15 6.10 0.22
C ARG A 77 -1.38 6.06 -1.29
N GLN A 78 -0.34 5.77 -2.08
CA GLN A 78 -0.44 5.62 -3.53
C GLN A 78 -1.37 4.46 -3.92
N GLY A 79 -1.32 3.34 -3.20
CA GLY A 79 -2.21 2.20 -3.40
C GLY A 79 -3.69 2.57 -3.20
N TYR A 80 -4.01 3.33 -2.14
CA TYR A 80 -5.38 3.82 -1.93
C TYR A 80 -5.86 4.76 -3.04
N GLU A 81 -5.00 5.67 -3.49
CA GLU A 81 -5.31 6.58 -4.60
C GLU A 81 -5.58 5.83 -5.90
N GLU A 82 -4.75 4.83 -6.21
CA GLU A 82 -4.91 4.02 -7.40
C GLU A 82 -6.16 3.14 -7.34
N MET A 83 -6.46 2.55 -6.18
CA MET A 83 -7.70 1.81 -5.97
C MET A 83 -8.93 2.70 -6.21
N GLN A 84 -8.87 3.96 -5.77
CA GLN A 84 -9.95 4.92 -6.03
C GLN A 84 -10.08 5.23 -7.52
N ARG A 85 -8.97 5.44 -8.23
CA ARG A 85 -8.99 5.63 -9.70
C ARG A 85 -9.59 4.44 -10.42
N LEU A 86 -9.22 3.21 -10.04
CA LEU A 86 -9.75 1.98 -10.65
C LEU A 86 -11.26 1.85 -10.42
N ARG A 87 -11.77 2.19 -9.23
CA ARG A 87 -13.21 2.22 -8.94
C ARG A 87 -13.95 3.24 -9.79
N ASP A 88 -13.36 4.42 -10.00
CA ASP A 88 -13.97 5.46 -10.83
C ASP A 88 -13.92 5.11 -12.33
N ALA A 89 -12.87 4.42 -12.78
CA ALA A 89 -12.79 3.86 -14.12
C ALA A 89 -13.86 2.78 -14.35
N GLU A 90 -14.03 1.85 -13.41
CA GLU A 90 -15.07 0.81 -13.45
C GLU A 90 -16.47 1.42 -13.53
N ARG A 91 -16.76 2.47 -12.74
CA ARG A 91 -18.04 3.20 -12.80
C ARG A 91 -18.28 3.83 -14.16
N THR A 92 -17.27 4.50 -14.72
CA THR A 92 -17.32 5.10 -16.05
C THR A 92 -17.62 4.05 -17.12
N LEU A 93 -16.89 2.93 -17.11
CA LEU A 93 -17.09 1.83 -18.05
C LEU A 93 -18.48 1.20 -17.92
N ALA A 94 -18.99 1.04 -16.70
CA ALA A 94 -20.34 0.54 -16.47
C ALA A 94 -21.42 1.51 -17.01
N ILE A 95 -21.21 2.82 -16.94
CA ILE A 95 -22.07 3.82 -17.58
C ILE A 95 -22.01 3.66 -19.11
N SER A 96 -20.81 3.60 -19.69
CA SER A 96 -20.62 3.42 -21.13
C SER A 96 -21.26 2.13 -21.64
N LEU A 97 -21.19 1.04 -20.88
CA LEU A 97 -21.81 -0.24 -21.22
C LEU A 97 -23.33 -0.14 -21.33
N ARG A 98 -23.98 0.64 -20.44
CA ARG A 98 -25.43 0.87 -20.49
C ARG A 98 -25.85 1.67 -21.72
N SER A 99 -24.99 2.55 -22.19
CA SER A 99 -25.23 3.40 -23.37
C SER A 99 -24.82 2.75 -24.70
N ALA A 100 -23.95 1.73 -24.66
CA ALA A 100 -23.57 0.92 -25.81
C ALA A 100 -24.68 -0.09 -26.11
N ARG A 101 -25.62 0.31 -26.98
CA ARG A 101 -26.62 -0.58 -27.58
C ARG A 101 -25.95 -1.61 -28.50
#